data_AF-A0A1G5IT46-F1
#
_entry.id   AF-A0A1G5IT46-F1
#
_cell.length_a   1.000
_cell.length_b   1.000
_cell.length_c   1.000
_cell.angle_alpha   90.00
_cell.angle_beta   90.00
_cell.angle_gamma   90.00
#
_symmetry.space_group_name_H-M   'P 1'
#
loop_
_entity.id
_entity.type
_entity.pdbx_description
1 polymer ?
#
loop_
_entity_poly.entity_id
_entity_poly.type
_entity_poly.pdbx_seq_one_letter_code
_entity_poly.pdbx_strand_id
1 'polypeptide(L)'
;MNIFKRLTFWLVLFSLLVCFNNLTGNDDKNILIYLTNPFNPLLNRWLTDINMNPETTYLFKPLICGLHLLFWTALGLIIDKLIKKSKNKE
;
A
#
# COMPACT_ATOMS: atom_id res chain seq x y z
N MET A 1 24.13 -7.37 -2.38
CA MET A 1 23.20 -6.87 -1.35
C MET A 1 21.92 -7.71 -1.42
N ASN A 2 21.69 -8.61 -0.47
CA ASN A 2 20.53 -9.52 -0.51
C ASN A 2 19.22 -8.74 -0.65
N ILE A 3 18.38 -9.10 -1.63
CA ILE A 3 17.07 -8.49 -1.85
C ILE A 3 16.20 -8.63 -0.60
N PHE A 4 16.30 -9.78 0.09
CA PHE A 4 15.61 -10.09 1.35
C PHE A 4 16.05 -9.22 2.54
N LYS A 5 17.19 -8.52 2.45
CA LYS A 5 17.63 -7.57 3.48
C LYS A 5 17.09 -6.16 3.25
N ARG A 6 16.44 -5.89 2.12
CA ARG A 6 15.85 -4.58 1.82
C ARG A 6 14.51 -4.46 2.49
N LEU A 7 14.29 -3.37 3.21
CA LEU A 7 12.99 -3.07 3.81
C LEU A 7 11.92 -2.93 2.71
N THR A 8 12.31 -2.37 1.55
CA THR A 8 11.43 -2.26 0.38
C THR A 8 10.81 -3.59 0.00
N PHE A 9 11.59 -4.69 0.01
CA PHE A 9 11.08 -6.01 -0.39
C PHE A 9 9.94 -6.46 0.52
N TRP A 10 10.11 -6.31 1.83
CA TRP A 10 9.10 -6.69 2.82
C TRP A 10 7.85 -5.80 2.76
N LEU A 11 8.02 -4.49 2.54
CA LEU A 11 6.90 -3.56 2.39
C LEU A 11 6.08 -3.84 1.12
N VAL A 12 6.73 -4.15 0.01
CA VAL A 12 6.04 -4.54 -1.23
C VAL A 12 5.33 -5.87 -1.06
N LEU A 13 5.95 -6.85 -0.43
CA LEU A 13 5.32 -8.14 -0.15
C LEU A 13 4.08 -7.99 0.74
N PHE A 14 4.18 -7.19 1.80
CA PHE A 14 3.05 -6.86 2.66
C PHE A 14 1.93 -6.16 1.88
N SER A 15 2.27 -5.17 1.05
CA SER A 15 1.32 -4.44 0.21
C SER A 15 0.59 -5.36 -0.78
N LEU A 16 1.31 -6.31 -1.39
CA LEU A 16 0.73 -7.34 -2.27
C LEU A 16 -0.27 -8.23 -1.53
N LEU A 17 0.03 -8.65 -0.30
CA LEU A 17 -0.88 -9.46 0.52
C LEU A 17 -2.17 -8.71 0.84
N VAL A 18 -2.07 -7.43 1.23
CA VAL A 18 -3.24 -6.57 1.50
C VAL A 18 -4.09 -6.42 0.23
N CYS A 19 -3.44 -6.18 -0.91
CA CYS A 19 -4.12 -6.11 -2.21
C CYS A 19 -4.84 -7.39 -2.59
N PHE A 20 -4.19 -8.54 -2.41
CA PHE A 20 -4.78 -9.84 -2.71
C PHE A 20 -6.01 -10.12 -1.84
N ASN A 21 -5.95 -9.77 -0.55
CA ASN A 21 -7.09 -9.91 0.36
C ASN A 21 -8.29 -9.04 -0.07
N ASN A 22 -8.05 -7.81 -0.53
CA ASN A 22 -9.09 -6.92 -1.03
C ASN A 22 -9.71 -7.39 -2.37
N LEU A 23 -8.89 -7.92 -3.28
CA LEU A 23 -9.37 -8.46 -4.56
C LEU A 23 -10.21 -9.73 -4.38
N THR A 24 -9.86 -10.57 -3.40
CA THR A 24 -10.63 -11.79 -3.06
C THR A 24 -11.97 -11.46 -2.39
N GLY A 25 -12.23 -10.19 -2.07
CA GLY A 25 -13.47 -9.76 -1.41
C GLY A 25 -13.51 -10.06 0.08
N ASN A 26 -12.37 -10.45 0.68
CA ASN A 26 -12.23 -10.79 2.09
C ASN A 26 -11.72 -9.60 2.92
N ASP A 27 -11.82 -8.39 2.39
CA ASP A 27 -11.43 -7.12 3.02
C ASP A 27 -12.66 -6.29 3.42
N ASP A 28 -13.54 -6.88 4.23
CA ASP A 28 -14.74 -6.20 4.76
C ASP A 28 -14.40 -4.91 5.54
N LYS A 29 -13.16 -4.85 6.07
CA LYS A 29 -12.66 -3.72 6.86
C LYS A 29 -12.00 -2.62 6.00
N ASN A 30 -11.91 -2.79 4.68
CA ASN A 30 -11.22 -1.87 3.76
C ASN A 30 -9.81 -1.50 4.24
N ILE A 31 -9.06 -2.50 4.71
CA ILE A 31 -7.70 -2.38 5.22
C ILE A 31 -6.78 -1.75 4.16
N LEU A 32 -6.99 -2.09 2.88
CA LEU A 32 -6.25 -1.47 1.78
C LEU A 32 -6.42 0.05 1.75
N ILE A 33 -7.65 0.53 1.89
CA ILE A 33 -7.98 1.97 1.85
C ILE A 33 -7.45 2.66 3.10
N TYR A 34 -7.62 2.03 4.26
CA TYR A 34 -7.06 2.50 5.53
C TYR A 34 -5.55 2.70 5.44
N LEU A 35 -4.81 1.70 4.94
CA LEU A 35 -3.35 1.78 4.84
C LEU A 35 -2.86 2.65 3.68
N THR A 36 -3.73 3.01 2.73
CA THR A 36 -3.37 3.95 1.65
C THR A 36 -3.36 5.39 2.14
N ASN A 37 -4.29 5.76 3.04
CA ASN A 37 -4.26 7.07 3.67
C ASN A 37 -4.84 7.02 5.09
N PRO A 38 -4.06 6.60 6.10
CA PRO A 38 -4.52 6.52 7.48
C PRO A 38 -4.69 7.90 8.13
N PHE A 39 -4.11 8.95 7.53
CA PHE A 39 -4.06 10.28 8.12
C PHE A 39 -5.28 11.14 7.82
N ASN A 40 -5.98 10.88 6.70
CA ASN A 40 -7.15 11.67 6.31
C ASN A 40 -8.44 10.84 6.38
N PRO A 41 -9.18 10.91 7.50
CA PRO A 41 -10.40 10.12 7.70
C PRO A 41 -11.51 10.48 6.70
N LEU A 42 -11.57 11.73 6.23
CA LEU A 42 -12.57 12.16 5.26
C LEU A 42 -12.33 11.52 3.89
N LEU A 43 -11.07 11.49 3.44
CA LEU A 43 -10.69 10.81 2.20
C LEU A 43 -10.86 9.30 2.33
N ASN A 44 -10.52 8.73 3.49
CA ASN A 44 -10.71 7.31 3.74
C ASN A 44 -12.19 6.88 3.58
N ARG A 45 -13.12 7.67 4.14
CA ARG A 45 -14.55 7.44 3.98
C ARG A 45 -14.99 7.53 2.52
N TRP A 46 -14.60 8.60 1.83
CA TRP A 46 -14.94 8.80 0.42
C TRP A 46 -14.41 7.67 -0.48
N LEU A 47 -13.18 7.22 -0.26
CA LEU A 47 -12.59 6.09 -0.99
C LEU A 47 -13.32 4.78 -0.69
N THR A 48 -13.75 4.58 0.56
CA THR A 48 -14.51 3.40 0.97
C THR A 48 -15.87 3.35 0.29
N ASP A 49 -16.58 4.49 0.24
CA ASP A 49 -17.88 4.59 -0.44
C ASP A 49 -17.75 4.27 -1.93
N ILE A 50 -16.69 4.75 -2.60
CA ILE A 50 -16.43 4.43 -4.02
C ILE A 50 -16.06 2.96 -4.23
N ASN A 51 -15.30 2.37 -3.30
CA ASN A 51 -14.89 0.97 -3.36
C ASN A 51 -16.03 -0.01 -3.06
N MET A 52 -17.10 0.45 -2.40
CA MET A 52 -18.32 -0.32 -2.14
C MET A 52 -19.38 -0.15 -3.23
N ASN A 53 -19.28 0.88 -4.07
CA ASN A 53 -20.24 1.09 -5.16
C ASN A 53 -19.98 0.10 -6.32
N PRO A 54 -20.92 -0.80 -6.64
CA PRO A 54 -20.73 -1.86 -7.63
C PRO A 54 -20.41 -1.33 -9.04
N GLU A 55 -20.87 -0.14 -9.40
CA GLU A 55 -20.60 0.46 -10.72
C GLU A 55 -19.14 0.91 -10.88
N THR A 56 -18.52 1.39 -9.79
CA THR A 56 -17.15 1.92 -9.80
C THR A 56 -16.13 0.90 -9.31
N THR A 57 -16.55 -0.11 -8.56
CA THR A 57 -15.69 -1.11 -7.89
C THR A 57 -14.72 -1.80 -8.85
N TYR A 58 -15.16 -2.16 -10.06
CA TYR A 58 -14.33 -2.96 -10.99
C TYR A 58 -13.07 -2.22 -11.44
N LEU A 59 -13.16 -0.91 -11.67
CA LEU A 59 -12.00 -0.07 -12.04
C LEU A 59 -11.26 0.45 -10.81
N PHE A 60 -12.00 0.76 -9.76
CA PHE A 60 -11.43 1.42 -8.60
C PHE A 60 -10.56 0.49 -7.75
N LYS A 61 -10.94 -0.79 -7.61
CA LYS A 61 -10.17 -1.82 -6.87
C LYS A 61 -8.73 -2.00 -7.40
N PRO A 62 -8.49 -2.26 -8.70
CA PRO A 62 -7.13 -2.39 -9.21
C PRO A 62 -6.36 -1.07 -9.15
N LEU A 63 -7.03 0.07 -9.35
CA LEU A 63 -6.42 1.40 -9.31
C LEU A 63 -5.91 1.76 -7.91
N ILE A 64 -6.75 1.59 -6.88
CA ILE A 64 -6.35 1.83 -5.48
C ILE A 64 -5.25 0.86 -5.06
N CYS A 65 -5.29 -0.39 -5.53
CA CYS A 65 -4.22 -1.35 -5.30
C CYS A 65 -2.88 -0.91 -5.93
N GLY A 66 -2.92 -0.42 -7.17
CA GLY A 66 -1.74 0.11 -7.84
C GLY A 66 -1.12 1.29 -7.08
N LEU A 67 -1.96 2.23 -6.64
CA LEU A 67 -1.53 3.37 -5.82
C LEU A 67 -0.94 2.93 -4.48
N HIS A 68 -1.61 2.01 -3.79
CA HIS A 68 -1.16 1.45 -2.53
C HIS A 68 0.23 0.80 -2.67
N LEU A 69 0.40 -0.06 -3.68
CA LEU A 69 1.65 -0.73 -3.96
C LEU A 69 2.76 0.25 -4.33
N LEU A 70 2.45 1.26 -5.14
CA LEU A 70 3.40 2.32 -5.51
C LEU A 70 3.84 3.13 -4.28
N PHE A 71 2.91 3.49 -3.39
CA PHE A 71 3.19 4.21 -2.16
C PHE A 71 4.16 3.43 -1.26
N TRP A 72 3.86 2.15 -0.96
CA TRP A 72 4.73 1.32 -0.12
C TRP A 72 6.08 1.02 -0.75
N THR A 73 6.12 0.86 -2.08
CA THR A 73 7.38 0.70 -2.83
C THR A 73 8.25 1.96 -2.69
N ALA A 74 7.67 3.14 -2.95
CA ALA A 74 8.38 4.41 -2.86
C ALA A 74 8.90 4.68 -1.43
N LEU A 75 8.04 4.45 -0.43
CA LEU A 75 8.39 4.60 0.98
C LEU A 75 9.52 3.65 1.38
N GLY A 76 9.46 2.39 0.96
CA GLY A 76 10.54 1.43 1.18
C GLY A 76 11.86 1.86 0.56
N LEU A 77 11.84 2.35 -0.68
CA LEU A 77 13.04 2.83 -1.36
C LEU A 77 13.65 4.06 -0.67
N ILE A 78 12.81 4.96 -0.15
CA ILE A 78 13.26 6.11 0.63
C ILE A 78 13.97 5.63 1.90
N ILE A 79 13.37 4.72 2.66
CA ILE A 79 13.96 4.22 3.91
C ILE A 79 15.26 3.45 3.62
N ASP A 80 15.29 2.58 2.61
CA ASP A 80 16.49 1.87 2.19
C ASP A 80 17.63 2.83 1.82
N LYS A 81 17.32 3.96 1.14
CA LYS A 81 18.29 5.01 0.84
C LYS A 81 18.78 5.72 2.11
N LEU A 82 17.88 6.04 3.04
CA LEU A 82 18.23 6.69 4.31
C LEU A 82 19.15 5.80 5.17
N ILE A 83 18.83 4.50 5.30
CA ILE A 83 19.65 3.53 6.04
C ILE A 83 21.06 3.43 5.44
N LYS A 84 21.18 3.36 4.10
CA LYS A 84 22.48 3.36 3.43
C LYS A 84 23.26 4.65 3.67
N LYS A 85 22.59 5.80 3.61
CA LYS A 85 23.21 7.10 3.85
C LYS A 85 23.71 7.22 5.29
N SER A 86 22.98 6.66 6.26
CA SER A 86 23.42 6.60 7.67
C SER A 86 24.65 5.74 7.84
N LYS A 87 24.68 4.54 7.24
CA LYS A 87 25.83 3.62 7.33
C LYS A 87 27.11 4.11 6.65
N ASN A 88 27.00 4.98 5.65
CA ASN A 88 28.17 5.56 4.98
C ASN A 88 28.71 6.82 5.69
N LYS A 89 28.04 7.28 6.77
CA LYS A 89 28.46 8.44 7.56
C LYS A 89 29.19 8.06 8.85
N GLU A 90 29.07 6.80 9.30
CA GLU A 90 29.97 6.16 10.27
C GLU A 90 31.21 5.64 9.55
#